data_AF-A0A843AFN5-F1
#
_entry.id   AF-A0A843AFN5-F1
#
_cell.length_a   1.000
_cell.length_b   1.000
_cell.length_c   1.000
_cell.angle_alpha   90.00
_cell.angle_beta   90.00
_cell.angle_gamma   90.00
#
_symmetry.space_group_name_H-M   'P 1'
#
loop_
_entity.id
_entity.type
_entity.pdbx_description
1 polymer ?
#
loop_
_entity_poly.entity_id
_entity_poly.type
_entity_poly.pdbx_seq_one_letter_code
_entity_poly.pdbx_strand_id
1 'polypeptide(L)'
;MTKINLAINALKLFISRNLSQFKIKGTMQENITRVSYLYSYNNENDNVKISNILSETIGQIHPVRLKKTDINEIEGIKILSDMLKKNKFSQFEQQLLLGIIWFSEALSIYDHSEKYLPNESTNYKTDDFIFFKFSEMTTKLFTSLESILIVKEGEPIRENLSERIAILLQDNYDERIKLKKKIKNLYDNRSKIIHSGDFFISKNEFYELLGINRNVLIKLVKLNNKYEFKNMIDLETYFNKIKYDN
;
A
#
# COMPACT_ATOMS: atom_id res chain seq x y z
N MET A 1 -18.04 -8.12 0.81
CA MET A 1 -16.85 -7.83 -0.03
C MET A 1 -16.56 -9.06 -0.88
N THR A 2 -16.35 -8.93 -2.19
CA THR A 2 -16.10 -10.08 -3.08
C THR A 2 -14.65 -10.59 -2.91
N LYS A 3 -14.40 -11.90 -3.14
CA LYS A 3 -13.03 -12.48 -3.13
C LYS A 3 -12.08 -11.75 -4.08
N ILE A 4 -12.60 -11.20 -5.18
CA ILE A 4 -11.85 -10.41 -6.16
C ILE A 4 -11.31 -9.12 -5.53
N ASN A 5 -12.15 -8.35 -4.81
CA ASN A 5 -11.69 -7.13 -4.14
C ASN A 5 -10.61 -7.42 -3.10
N LEU A 6 -10.76 -8.53 -2.39
CA LEU A 6 -9.79 -8.97 -1.40
C LEU A 6 -8.45 -9.35 -2.05
N ALA A 7 -8.48 -10.04 -3.18
CA ALA A 7 -7.29 -10.36 -3.96
C ALA A 7 -6.60 -9.10 -4.51
N ILE A 8 -7.37 -8.13 -5.01
CA ILE A 8 -6.83 -6.84 -5.49
C ILE A 8 -6.12 -6.10 -4.34
N ASN A 9 -6.73 -6.04 -3.16
CA ASN A 9 -6.10 -5.42 -1.99
C ASN A 9 -4.85 -6.19 -1.54
N ALA A 10 -4.89 -7.52 -1.53
CA ALA A 10 -3.71 -8.35 -1.25
C ALA A 10 -2.55 -8.06 -2.23
N LEU A 11 -2.83 -7.86 -3.52
CA LEU A 11 -1.81 -7.52 -4.52
C LEU A 11 -1.18 -6.14 -4.27
N LYS A 12 -1.95 -5.14 -3.79
CA LYS A 12 -1.42 -3.80 -3.48
C LYS A 12 -0.33 -3.81 -2.41
N LEU A 13 -0.28 -4.84 -1.56
CA LEU A 13 0.79 -5.02 -0.57
C LEU A 13 2.16 -5.24 -1.21
N PHE A 14 2.19 -5.91 -2.37
CA PHE A 14 3.41 -6.41 -3.00
C PHE A 14 3.84 -5.63 -4.25
N ILE A 15 2.99 -4.75 -4.76
CA ILE A 15 3.35 -3.92 -5.92
C ILE A 15 3.82 -2.55 -5.48
N SER A 16 4.62 -1.90 -6.32
CA SER A 16 5.00 -0.51 -6.09
C SER A 16 3.76 0.39 -6.06
N ARG A 17 3.80 1.49 -5.29
CA ARG A 17 2.69 2.46 -5.20
C ARG A 17 2.23 2.96 -6.57
N ASN A 18 3.16 3.09 -7.51
CA ASN A 18 2.85 3.56 -8.87
C ASN A 18 2.07 2.53 -9.70
N LEU A 19 2.02 1.28 -9.25
CA LEU A 19 1.27 0.20 -9.88
C LEU A 19 0.06 -0.22 -9.05
N SER A 20 -0.12 0.34 -7.84
CA SER A 20 -1.20 -0.04 -6.92
C SER A 20 -2.54 0.62 -7.20
N GLN A 21 -2.60 1.58 -8.12
CA GLN A 21 -3.86 2.10 -8.65
C GLN A 21 -4.39 1.15 -9.71
N PHE A 22 -4.96 0.04 -9.26
CA PHE A 22 -5.86 -0.73 -10.09
C PHE A 22 -7.09 0.14 -10.36
N LYS A 23 -7.06 0.94 -11.44
CA LYS A 23 -8.21 1.71 -11.94
C LYS A 23 -9.25 0.77 -12.52
N ILE A 24 -9.64 -0.27 -11.78
CA ILE A 24 -10.76 -1.15 -12.10
C ILE A 24 -12.04 -0.41 -11.71
N LYS A 25 -12.28 0.74 -12.34
CA LYS A 25 -13.61 1.34 -12.45
C LYS A 25 -14.15 0.94 -13.81
N GLY A 26 -14.85 -0.19 -13.85
CA GLY A 26 -15.95 -0.47 -14.80
C GLY A 26 -15.69 -0.51 -16.30
N THR A 27 -14.52 -0.13 -16.81
CA THR A 27 -14.13 -0.37 -18.20
C THR A 27 -12.63 -0.65 -18.20
N MET A 28 -12.22 -1.85 -18.62
CA MET A 28 -10.87 -1.94 -19.16
C MET A 28 -10.84 -0.98 -20.34
N GLN A 29 -9.91 -0.03 -20.33
CA GLN A 29 -9.69 0.79 -21.50
C GLN A 29 -9.26 -0.18 -22.60
N GLU A 30 -10.18 -0.49 -23.52
CA GLU A 30 -9.90 -1.43 -24.61
C GLU A 30 -8.67 -0.92 -25.35
N ASN A 31 -7.82 -1.84 -25.83
CA ASN A 31 -6.72 -1.47 -26.70
C ASN A 31 -7.31 -0.82 -27.95
N ILE A 32 -7.21 0.52 -28.05
CA ILE A 32 -7.69 1.22 -29.23
C ILE A 32 -6.57 1.11 -30.26
N THR A 33 -6.82 0.37 -31.32
CA THR A 33 -5.96 0.43 -32.50
C THR A 33 -6.33 1.68 -33.27
N ARG A 34 -5.46 2.68 -33.23
CA ARG A 34 -5.61 3.89 -34.02
C ARG A 34 -5.00 3.65 -35.38
N VAL A 35 -5.84 3.73 -36.41
CA VAL A 35 -5.38 3.75 -37.81
C VAL A 35 -5.34 5.20 -38.28
N SER A 36 -4.17 5.68 -38.65
CA SER A 36 -3.97 7.02 -39.20
C SER A 36 -3.70 6.92 -40.70
N TYR A 37 -4.44 7.70 -41.49
CA TYR A 37 -4.26 7.81 -42.93
C TYR A 37 -3.51 9.10 -43.23
N LEU A 38 -2.34 8.98 -43.87
CA LEU A 38 -1.62 10.15 -44.38
C LEU A 38 -1.99 10.37 -45.84
N TYR A 39 -2.67 11.48 -46.09
CA TYR A 39 -3.03 11.92 -47.43
C TYR A 39 -1.96 12.86 -47.97
N SER A 40 -1.46 12.57 -49.17
CA SER A 40 -0.65 13.51 -49.94
C SER A 40 -1.53 14.11 -51.02
N TYR A 41 -1.67 15.43 -51.02
CA TYR A 41 -2.40 16.17 -52.03
C TYR A 41 -1.42 16.66 -53.11
N ASN A 42 -1.75 16.39 -54.38
CA ASN A 42 -0.97 16.89 -55.50
C ASN A 42 -1.77 17.96 -56.25
N ASN A 43 -1.30 19.20 -56.19
CA ASN A 43 -1.98 20.38 -56.75
C ASN A 43 -2.15 20.33 -58.28
N GLU A 44 -1.34 19.55 -59.01
CA GLU A 44 -1.34 19.56 -60.47
C GLU A 44 -2.54 18.83 -61.10
N ASN A 45 -3.08 17.82 -60.41
CA ASN A 45 -4.18 16.99 -60.93
C ASN A 45 -5.39 16.94 -60.00
N ASP A 46 -5.45 17.81 -59.00
CA ASP A 46 -6.54 17.92 -58.01
C ASP A 46 -6.94 16.57 -57.38
N ASN A 47 -5.96 15.70 -57.15
CA ASN A 47 -6.16 14.31 -56.74
C ASN A 47 -5.49 14.03 -55.39
N VAL A 48 -6.24 13.41 -54.49
CA VAL A 48 -5.76 12.96 -53.17
C VAL A 48 -5.33 11.50 -53.26
N LYS A 49 -4.05 11.20 -52.99
CA LYS A 49 -3.57 9.83 -52.82
C LYS A 49 -3.33 9.53 -51.34
N ILE A 50 -3.81 8.37 -50.89
CA ILE A 50 -3.40 7.81 -49.59
C ILE A 50 -1.97 7.32 -49.76
N SER A 51 -1.05 7.94 -49.03
CA SER A 51 0.38 7.67 -49.15
C SER A 51 0.85 6.57 -48.21
N ASN A 52 0.27 6.49 -46.99
CA ASN A 52 0.60 5.49 -45.98
C ASN A 52 -0.56 5.27 -45.00
N ILE A 53 -0.68 4.02 -44.51
CA ILE A 53 -1.58 3.63 -43.44
C ILE A 53 -0.71 3.24 -42.24
N LEU A 54 -0.80 4.00 -41.16
CA LEU A 54 -0.09 3.71 -39.91
C LEU A 54 -1.10 3.16 -38.90
N SER A 55 -0.86 1.93 -38.43
CA SER A 55 -1.64 1.32 -37.37
C SER A 55 -0.82 1.33 -36.08
N GLU A 56 -1.32 2.04 -35.06
CA GLU A 56 -0.70 2.13 -33.75
C GLU A 56 -1.68 1.60 -32.70
N THR A 57 -1.28 0.61 -31.92
CA THR A 57 -2.03 0.21 -30.73
C THR A 57 -1.70 1.17 -29.61
N ILE A 58 -2.68 1.96 -29.17
CA ILE A 58 -2.52 2.91 -28.07
C ILE A 58 -3.22 2.31 -26.83
N GLY A 59 -2.43 2.03 -25.81
CA GLY A 59 -2.86 1.41 -24.55
C GLY A 59 -1.64 1.02 -23.70
N GLN A 60 -1.83 0.81 -22.39
CA GLN A 60 -0.72 0.43 -21.51
C GLN A 60 -0.43 -1.07 -21.63
N ILE A 61 0.49 -1.45 -22.51
CA ILE A 61 1.32 -2.64 -22.27
C ILE A 61 2.51 -2.17 -21.45
N HIS A 62 2.35 -2.08 -20.13
CA HIS A 62 3.51 -1.95 -19.27
C HIS A 62 4.11 -3.34 -19.08
N PRO A 63 5.27 -3.67 -19.70
CA PRO A 63 6.00 -4.87 -19.31
C PRO A 63 6.39 -4.71 -17.85
N VAL A 64 5.77 -5.50 -16.98
CA VAL A 64 6.14 -5.57 -15.56
C VAL A 64 7.51 -6.23 -15.52
N ARG A 65 8.57 -5.43 -15.49
CA ARG A 65 9.94 -5.92 -15.26
C ARG A 65 10.07 -6.25 -13.77
N LEU A 66 9.97 -7.53 -13.45
CA LEU A 66 10.18 -8.02 -12.10
C LEU A 66 11.68 -7.95 -11.74
N LYS A 67 12.03 -7.30 -10.63
CA LYS A 67 13.39 -7.26 -10.04
C LYS A 67 13.57 -8.42 -9.05
N LYS A 68 14.83 -8.71 -8.66
CA LYS A 68 15.15 -9.76 -7.68
C LYS A 68 14.52 -9.56 -6.29
N THR A 69 14.25 -8.30 -5.91
CA THR A 69 13.48 -7.94 -4.71
C THR A 69 12.07 -8.52 -4.71
N ASP A 70 11.54 -8.78 -5.91
CA ASP A 70 10.16 -9.21 -6.12
C ASP A 70 10.00 -10.71 -5.84
N ILE A 71 11.10 -11.46 -5.65
CA ILE A 71 11.06 -12.89 -5.32
C ILE A 71 10.54 -13.14 -3.89
N ASN A 72 10.97 -12.32 -2.92
CA ASN A 72 10.43 -12.37 -1.56
C ASN A 72 8.97 -11.93 -1.50
N GLU A 73 8.57 -11.06 -2.44
CA GLU A 73 7.18 -10.63 -2.63
C GLU A 73 6.34 -11.74 -3.27
N ILE A 74 6.89 -12.51 -4.22
CA ILE A 74 6.23 -13.68 -4.83
C ILE A 74 5.89 -14.75 -3.79
N GLU A 75 6.78 -15.03 -2.84
CA GLU A 75 6.48 -15.97 -1.73
C GLU A 75 5.29 -15.47 -0.89
N GLY A 76 5.30 -14.19 -0.51
CA GLY A 76 4.19 -13.58 0.23
C GLY A 76 2.86 -13.59 -0.54
N ILE A 77 2.90 -13.34 -1.85
CA ILE A 77 1.74 -13.42 -2.74
C ILE A 77 1.17 -14.84 -2.74
N LYS A 78 2.03 -15.86 -2.83
CA LYS A 78 1.59 -17.27 -2.82
C LYS A 78 0.89 -17.61 -1.51
N ILE A 79 1.49 -17.24 -0.37
CA ILE A 79 0.89 -17.46 0.96
C ILE A 79 -0.50 -16.81 1.05
N LEU A 80 -0.62 -15.54 0.64
CA LEU A 80 -1.93 -14.88 0.63
C LEU A 80 -2.90 -15.54 -0.34
N SER A 81 -2.46 -15.94 -1.53
CA SER A 81 -3.30 -16.65 -2.51
C SER A 81 -3.88 -17.92 -1.91
N ASP A 82 -3.05 -18.72 -1.26
CA ASP A 82 -3.48 -19.97 -0.63
C ASP A 82 -4.39 -19.72 0.57
N MET A 83 -4.13 -18.67 1.35
CA MET A 83 -5.02 -18.20 2.40
C MET A 83 -6.40 -17.81 1.84
N LEU A 84 -6.47 -17.05 0.74
CA LEU A 84 -7.71 -16.57 0.11
C LEU A 84 -8.56 -17.68 -0.54
N LYS A 85 -7.94 -18.82 -0.89
CA LYS A 85 -8.65 -20.00 -1.41
C LYS A 85 -9.43 -20.74 -0.33
N LYS A 86 -9.11 -20.53 0.96
CA LYS A 86 -9.82 -21.19 2.07
C LYS A 86 -11.32 -20.86 2.05
N ASN A 87 -12.11 -21.82 2.53
CA ASN A 87 -13.56 -21.64 2.68
C ASN A 87 -13.90 -20.75 3.89
N LYS A 88 -13.07 -20.79 4.93
CA LYS A 88 -13.25 -20.03 6.17
C LYS A 88 -11.89 -19.54 6.66
N PHE A 89 -11.84 -18.28 7.08
CA PHE A 89 -10.64 -17.66 7.65
C PHE A 89 -10.65 -17.81 9.18
N SER A 90 -9.47 -18.02 9.78
CA SER A 90 -9.29 -17.89 11.22
C SER A 90 -9.56 -16.46 11.69
N GLN A 91 -9.75 -16.24 12.99
CA GLN A 91 -9.96 -14.88 13.51
C GLN A 91 -8.73 -14.00 13.25
N PHE A 92 -7.52 -14.57 13.39
CA PHE A 92 -6.30 -13.87 13.03
C PHE A 92 -6.25 -13.52 11.53
N GLU A 93 -6.57 -14.47 10.65
CA GLU A 93 -6.56 -14.24 9.20
C GLU A 93 -7.55 -13.14 8.79
N GLN A 94 -8.72 -13.08 9.44
CA GLN A 94 -9.69 -12.00 9.23
C GLN A 94 -9.12 -10.63 9.60
N GLN A 95 -8.44 -10.52 10.75
CA GLN A 95 -7.81 -9.26 11.17
C GLN A 95 -6.61 -8.89 10.31
N LEU A 96 -5.82 -9.86 9.87
CA LEU A 96 -4.71 -9.63 8.94
C LEU A 96 -5.23 -9.09 7.60
N LEU A 97 -6.29 -9.68 7.08
CA LEU A 97 -6.95 -9.22 5.86
C LEU A 97 -7.55 -7.83 6.03
N LEU A 98 -8.13 -7.51 7.19
CA LEU A 98 -8.61 -6.16 7.51
C LEU A 98 -7.48 -5.13 7.50
N GLY A 99 -6.34 -5.47 8.10
CA GLY A 99 -5.13 -4.64 8.05
C GLY A 99 -4.66 -4.39 6.61
N ILE A 100 -4.65 -5.44 5.78
CA ILE A 100 -4.29 -5.34 4.35
C ILE A 100 -5.28 -4.47 3.58
N ILE A 101 -6.58 -4.56 3.87
CA ILE A 101 -7.61 -3.71 3.25
C ILE A 101 -7.36 -2.24 3.59
N TRP A 102 -7.16 -1.89 4.85
CA TRP A 102 -6.91 -0.50 5.25
C TRP A 102 -5.61 0.06 4.65
N PHE A 103 -4.56 -0.75 4.59
CA PHE A 103 -3.33 -0.38 3.88
C PHE A 103 -3.59 -0.11 2.40
N SER A 104 -4.38 -0.98 1.77
CA SER A 104 -4.74 -0.87 0.36
C SER A 104 -5.61 0.35 0.06
N GLU A 105 -6.53 0.69 0.96
CA GLU A 105 -7.34 1.91 0.87
C GLU A 105 -6.50 3.18 1.06
N ALA A 106 -5.46 3.14 1.90
CA ALA A 106 -4.51 4.24 1.98
C ALA A 106 -3.84 4.49 0.62
N LEU A 107 -3.41 3.43 -0.06
CA LEU A 107 -2.79 3.53 -1.39
C LEU A 107 -3.76 4.00 -2.48
N SER A 108 -5.06 3.75 -2.33
CA SER A 108 -6.09 4.17 -3.30
C SER A 108 -6.37 5.67 -3.30
N ILE A 109 -6.05 6.41 -2.23
CA ILE A 109 -6.30 7.87 -2.13
C ILE A 109 -5.42 8.65 -3.12
N TYR A 110 -4.24 8.12 -3.43
CA TYR A 110 -3.32 8.80 -4.32
C TYR A 110 -3.85 8.78 -5.75
N ASP A 111 -3.78 9.90 -6.47
CA ASP A 111 -4.08 10.00 -7.90
C ASP A 111 -2.81 10.41 -8.66
N HIS A 112 -2.56 9.78 -9.81
CA HIS A 112 -1.38 9.99 -10.65
C HIS A 112 -1.36 11.35 -11.39
N SER A 113 -2.38 12.18 -11.22
CA SER A 113 -2.42 13.54 -11.77
C SER A 113 -1.35 14.47 -11.17
N GLU A 114 -0.77 14.13 -10.02
CA GLU A 114 0.31 14.89 -9.36
C GLU A 114 1.71 14.50 -9.87
N LYS A 115 1.93 14.57 -11.19
CA LYS A 115 3.29 14.61 -11.77
C LYS A 115 4.09 15.86 -11.37
N TYR A 116 3.44 16.79 -10.68
CA TYR A 116 4.00 18.02 -10.15
C TYR A 116 3.95 17.96 -8.62
N LEU A 117 4.85 17.17 -8.03
CA LEU A 117 5.32 17.48 -6.69
C LEU A 117 6.39 18.56 -6.91
N PRO A 118 6.14 19.83 -6.57
CA PRO A 118 7.16 20.87 -6.73
C PRO A 118 8.38 20.44 -5.91
N ASN A 119 9.55 20.41 -6.55
CA ASN A 119 10.80 20.22 -5.82
C ASN A 119 11.13 21.40 -4.91
N GLU A 120 10.40 22.51 -5.04
CA GLU A 120 10.56 23.71 -4.22
C GLU A 120 9.19 24.35 -4.01
N SER A 121 8.99 24.90 -2.82
CA SER A 121 7.76 25.58 -2.38
C SER A 121 7.20 26.51 -3.45
N THR A 122 6.15 26.09 -4.14
CA THR A 122 5.41 26.97 -5.03
C THR A 122 3.92 26.85 -4.71
N ASN A 123 3.41 27.92 -4.10
CA ASN A 123 2.00 28.23 -3.86
C ASN A 123 1.22 27.40 -2.82
N TYR A 124 0.89 28.11 -1.73
CA TYR A 124 0.11 27.81 -0.53
C TYR A 124 -1.26 27.07 -0.68
N LYS A 125 -1.65 26.55 -1.86
CA LYS A 125 -2.91 25.82 -2.05
C LYS A 125 -2.73 24.38 -2.51
N THR A 126 -1.69 24.08 -3.29
CA THR A 126 -1.38 22.70 -3.70
C THR A 126 -0.73 21.91 -2.58
N ASP A 127 0.07 22.58 -1.75
CA ASP A 127 0.70 21.99 -0.58
C ASP A 127 -0.35 21.51 0.43
N ASP A 128 -1.36 22.34 0.73
CA ASP A 128 -2.45 22.00 1.66
C ASP A 128 -3.23 20.74 1.25
N PHE A 129 -3.50 20.56 -0.06
CA PHE A 129 -4.23 19.38 -0.54
C PHE A 129 -3.40 18.10 -0.50
N ILE A 130 -2.09 18.20 -0.77
CA ILE A 130 -1.15 17.08 -0.65
C ILE A 130 -1.01 16.68 0.83
N PHE A 131 -0.87 17.65 1.73
CA PHE A 131 -0.81 17.39 3.17
C PHE A 131 -2.10 16.76 3.67
N PHE A 132 -3.27 17.27 3.27
CA PHE A 132 -4.56 16.67 3.60
C PHE A 132 -4.66 15.21 3.16
N LYS A 133 -4.24 14.90 1.92
CA LYS A 133 -4.17 13.50 1.44
C LYS A 133 -3.23 12.66 2.29
N PHE A 134 -2.04 13.15 2.63
CA PHE A 134 -1.12 12.42 3.50
C PHE A 134 -1.69 12.22 4.90
N SER A 135 -2.44 13.17 5.44
CA SER A 135 -3.15 13.00 6.72
C SER A 135 -4.18 11.87 6.66
N GLU A 136 -5.00 11.83 5.60
CA GLU A 136 -5.99 10.77 5.40
C GLU A 136 -5.31 9.40 5.22
N MET A 137 -4.28 9.33 4.38
CA MET A 137 -3.51 8.11 4.16
C MET A 137 -2.83 7.64 5.45
N THR A 138 -2.22 8.55 6.21
CA THR A 138 -1.59 8.27 7.52
C THR A 138 -2.59 7.67 8.49
N THR A 139 -3.79 8.24 8.56
CA THR A 139 -4.88 7.71 9.41
C THR A 139 -5.20 6.28 9.03
N LYS A 140 -5.40 5.99 7.73
CA LYS A 140 -5.68 4.62 7.26
C LYS A 140 -4.51 3.65 7.50
N LEU A 141 -3.26 4.12 7.39
CA LEU A 141 -2.08 3.31 7.72
C LEU A 141 -2.02 2.97 9.22
N PHE A 142 -2.38 3.90 10.10
CA PHE A 142 -2.49 3.58 11.52
C PHE A 142 -3.67 2.65 11.82
N THR A 143 -4.84 2.86 11.19
CA THR A 143 -5.97 1.94 11.31
C THR A 143 -5.60 0.52 10.89
N SER A 144 -4.82 0.39 9.81
CA SER A 144 -4.28 -0.89 9.33
C SER A 144 -3.38 -1.59 10.35
N LEU A 145 -2.48 -0.85 11.01
CA LEU A 145 -1.63 -1.40 12.07
C LEU A 145 -2.43 -1.73 13.33
N GLU A 146 -3.31 -0.82 13.74
CA GLU A 146 -4.15 -0.97 14.93
C GLU A 146 -5.06 -2.19 14.82
N SER A 147 -5.67 -2.45 13.66
CA SER A 147 -6.62 -3.55 13.48
C SER A 147 -6.01 -4.95 13.68
N ILE A 148 -4.69 -5.09 13.55
CA ILE A 148 -3.99 -6.38 13.66
C ILE A 148 -3.00 -6.43 14.82
N LEU A 149 -2.45 -5.29 15.23
CA LEU A 149 -1.47 -5.23 16.32
C LEU A 149 -2.07 -4.79 17.64
N ILE A 150 -3.34 -4.40 17.71
CA ILE A 150 -4.03 -4.12 18.98
C ILE A 150 -4.94 -5.30 19.29
N VAL A 151 -4.62 -6.05 20.34
CA VAL A 151 -5.23 -7.37 20.62
C VAL A 151 -6.37 -7.26 21.62
N LYS A 152 -6.22 -6.40 22.64
CA LYS A 152 -7.19 -6.25 23.73
C LYS A 152 -7.86 -4.88 23.69
N GLU A 153 -9.14 -4.87 24.03
CA GLU A 153 -9.86 -3.63 24.28
C GLU A 153 -9.27 -2.91 25.50
N GLY A 154 -9.11 -1.59 25.41
CA GLY A 154 -8.56 -0.76 26.48
C GLY A 154 -7.04 -0.82 26.65
N GLU A 155 -6.30 -1.58 25.83
CA GLU A 155 -4.85 -1.57 25.93
C GLU A 155 -4.26 -0.21 25.48
N PRO A 156 -3.15 0.26 26.08
CA PRO A 156 -2.51 1.50 25.65
C PRO A 156 -2.01 1.40 24.20
N ILE A 157 -2.78 1.96 23.25
CA ILE A 157 -2.56 1.79 21.80
C ILE A 157 -1.15 2.19 21.42
N ARG A 158 -0.72 3.42 21.77
CA ARG A 158 0.60 3.95 21.42
C ARG A 158 1.75 3.07 21.93
N GLU A 159 1.64 2.55 23.15
CA GLU A 159 2.70 1.72 23.76
C GLU A 159 2.79 0.35 23.08
N ASN A 160 1.66 -0.36 23.01
CA ASN A 160 1.61 -1.71 22.45
C ASN A 160 1.93 -1.71 20.95
N LEU A 161 1.41 -0.72 20.20
CA LEU A 161 1.68 -0.60 18.78
C LEU A 161 3.18 -0.39 18.52
N SER A 162 3.80 0.58 19.20
CA SER A 162 5.23 0.87 19.01
C SER A 162 6.14 -0.29 19.42
N GLU A 163 5.80 -0.98 20.51
CA GLU A 163 6.55 -2.15 20.98
C GLU A 163 6.42 -3.34 20.03
N ARG A 164 5.20 -3.71 19.64
CA ARG A 164 4.93 -4.87 18.77
C ARG A 164 5.55 -4.67 17.38
N ILE A 165 5.49 -3.45 16.82
CA ILE A 165 6.17 -3.13 15.56
C ILE A 165 7.69 -3.27 15.70
N ALA A 166 8.28 -2.77 16.79
CA ALA A 166 9.71 -2.88 17.04
C ALA A 166 10.15 -4.35 17.12
N ILE A 167 9.40 -5.18 17.88
CA ILE A 167 9.65 -6.62 18.02
C ILE A 167 9.54 -7.35 16.67
N LEU A 168 8.57 -7.00 15.82
CA LEU A 168 8.39 -7.66 14.52
C LEU A 168 9.52 -7.37 13.54
N LEU A 169 10.02 -6.14 13.54
CA LEU A 169 10.87 -5.64 12.48
C LEU A 169 12.36 -5.63 12.83
N GLN A 170 12.74 -5.65 14.11
CA GLN A 170 14.13 -5.52 14.54
C GLN A 170 14.52 -6.68 15.46
N ASP A 171 15.71 -7.22 15.24
CA ASP A 171 16.24 -8.35 16.02
C ASP A 171 17.04 -7.87 17.24
N ASN A 172 17.71 -6.71 17.12
CA ASN A 172 18.57 -6.13 18.16
C ASN A 172 17.80 -5.17 19.10
N TYR A 173 18.12 -5.23 20.40
CA TYR A 173 17.55 -4.37 21.43
C TYR A 173 17.64 -2.86 21.14
N ASP A 174 18.82 -2.35 20.78
CA ASP A 174 19.05 -0.92 20.53
C ASP A 174 18.24 -0.43 19.32
N GLU A 175 18.13 -1.26 18.29
CA GLU A 175 17.32 -0.99 17.11
C GLU A 175 15.83 -1.00 17.44
N ARG A 176 15.38 -1.95 18.30
CA ARG A 176 14.01 -1.97 18.82
C ARG A 176 13.68 -0.70 19.57
N ILE A 177 14.55 -0.21 20.45
CA ILE A 177 14.33 1.03 21.20
C ILE A 177 14.24 2.24 20.26
N LYS A 178 15.14 2.33 19.27
CA LYS A 178 15.11 3.40 18.26
C LYS A 178 13.82 3.38 17.46
N LEU A 179 13.42 2.22 16.94
CA LEU A 179 12.18 2.06 16.17
C LEU A 179 10.94 2.33 17.04
N LYS A 180 10.91 1.83 18.28
CA LYS A 180 9.80 2.07 19.23
C LYS A 180 9.61 3.57 19.46
N LYS A 181 10.67 4.32 19.77
CA LYS A 181 10.60 5.78 19.94
C LYS A 181 10.08 6.48 18.69
N LYS A 182 10.53 6.03 17.53
CA LYS A 182 10.15 6.57 16.23
C LYS A 182 8.67 6.34 15.91
N ILE A 183 8.14 5.13 16.12
CA ILE A 183 6.70 4.85 15.98
C ILE A 183 5.88 5.70 16.95
N LYS A 184 6.33 5.86 18.20
CA LYS A 184 5.64 6.72 19.18
C LYS A 184 5.47 8.15 18.66
N ASN A 185 6.51 8.72 18.06
CA ASN A 185 6.45 10.07 17.48
C ASN A 185 5.48 10.14 16.29
N LEU A 186 5.54 9.16 15.37
CA LEU A 186 4.60 9.09 14.24
C LEU A 186 3.14 8.96 14.72
N TYR A 187 2.91 8.20 15.78
CA TYR A 187 1.59 8.04 16.37
C TYR A 187 1.09 9.34 17.04
N ASP A 188 1.97 10.09 17.70
CA ASP A 188 1.62 11.39 18.26
C ASP A 188 1.19 12.36 17.15
N ASN A 189 1.87 12.35 16.00
CA ASN A 189 1.48 13.15 14.84
C ASN A 189 0.09 12.72 14.32
N ARG A 190 -0.20 11.42 14.23
CA ARG A 190 -1.57 10.93 13.90
C ARG A 190 -2.61 11.40 14.91
N SER A 191 -2.28 11.41 16.20
CA SER A 191 -3.20 11.90 17.24
C SER A 191 -3.51 13.39 17.04
N LYS A 192 -2.51 14.22 16.74
CA LYS A 192 -2.69 15.64 16.41
C LYS A 192 -3.51 15.87 15.13
N ILE A 193 -3.28 15.08 14.09
CA ILE A 193 -4.07 15.13 12.85
C ILE A 193 -5.57 14.97 13.15
N ILE A 194 -5.91 13.98 13.99
CA ILE A 194 -7.31 13.61 14.25
C ILE A 194 -7.99 14.55 15.25
N HIS A 195 -7.28 14.99 16.29
CA HIS A 195 -7.89 15.74 17.39
C HIS A 195 -7.67 17.26 17.31
N SER A 196 -6.58 17.69 16.67
CA SER A 196 -6.18 19.10 16.61
C SER A 196 -6.39 19.71 15.23
N GLY A 197 -6.69 18.90 14.21
CA GLY A 197 -6.75 19.34 12.81
C GLY A 197 -5.38 19.79 12.28
N ASP A 198 -4.29 19.34 12.91
CA ASP A 198 -2.93 19.65 12.47
C ASP A 198 -2.55 18.70 11.34
N PHE A 199 -2.60 19.18 10.09
CA PHE A 199 -2.45 18.34 8.90
C PHE A 199 -0.99 18.04 8.53
N PHE A 200 0.00 18.52 9.30
CA PHE A 200 1.38 18.45 8.86
C PHE A 200 2.04 17.11 9.21
N ILE A 201 2.06 16.21 8.24
CA ILE A 201 3.02 15.09 8.19
C ILE A 201 3.95 15.30 7.02
N SER A 202 5.26 15.19 7.26
CA SER A 202 6.23 15.32 6.18
C SER A 202 6.13 14.14 5.22
N LYS A 203 6.48 14.37 3.95
CA LYS A 203 6.58 13.33 2.93
C LYS A 203 7.46 12.16 3.37
N ASN A 204 8.57 12.44 4.06
CA ASN A 204 9.50 11.42 4.55
C ASN A 204 8.87 10.56 5.65
N GLU A 205 8.24 11.17 6.66
CA GLU A 205 7.51 10.45 7.72
C GLU A 205 6.39 9.58 7.14
N PHE A 206 5.65 10.11 6.17
CA PHE A 206 4.61 9.36 5.46
C PHE A 206 5.17 8.12 4.77
N TYR A 207 6.20 8.27 3.93
CA TYR A 207 6.78 7.12 3.20
C TYR A 207 7.42 6.10 4.11
N GLU A 208 7.95 6.56 5.22
CA GLU A 208 8.52 5.70 6.23
C GLU A 208 7.44 4.89 6.95
N LEU A 209 6.34 5.52 7.38
CA LEU A 209 5.18 4.82 7.93
C LEU A 209 4.61 3.81 6.94
N LEU A 210 4.53 4.18 5.65
CA LEU A 210 4.08 3.29 4.59
C LEU A 210 4.97 2.04 4.47
N GLY A 211 6.29 2.23 4.49
CA GLY A 211 7.26 1.13 4.46
C GLY A 211 7.17 0.24 5.69
N ILE A 212 7.05 0.83 6.87
CA ILE A 212 6.86 0.12 8.15
C ILE A 212 5.60 -0.73 8.09
N ASN A 213 4.47 -0.15 7.69
CA ASN A 213 3.19 -0.85 7.62
C ASN A 213 3.27 -2.04 6.64
N ARG A 214 3.80 -1.82 5.44
CA ARG A 214 4.04 -2.89 4.45
C ARG A 214 4.87 -4.03 5.06
N ASN A 215 5.99 -3.70 5.70
CA ASN A 215 6.90 -4.69 6.27
C ASN A 215 6.25 -5.48 7.41
N VAL A 216 5.46 -4.82 8.27
CA VAL A 216 4.68 -5.47 9.33
C VAL A 216 3.71 -6.48 8.74
N LEU A 217 2.89 -6.06 7.77
CA LEU A 217 1.88 -6.94 7.16
C LEU A 217 2.54 -8.14 6.46
N ILE A 218 3.63 -7.93 5.72
CA ILE A 218 4.37 -9.03 5.08
C ILE A 218 4.96 -9.97 6.14
N LYS A 219 5.55 -9.44 7.22
CA LYS A 219 6.08 -10.26 8.32
C LYS A 219 4.98 -11.10 8.95
N LEU A 220 3.81 -10.53 9.20
CA LEU A 220 2.65 -11.24 9.76
C LEU A 220 2.11 -12.32 8.83
N VAL A 221 2.06 -12.09 7.52
CA VAL A 221 1.72 -13.13 6.52
C VAL A 221 2.68 -14.31 6.63
N LYS A 222 4.00 -14.05 6.68
CA LYS A 222 5.02 -15.10 6.81
C LYS A 222 4.94 -15.83 8.15
N LEU A 223 4.71 -15.11 9.24
CA LEU A 223 4.53 -15.71 10.56
C LEU A 223 3.29 -16.59 10.62
N ASN A 224 2.18 -16.15 10.04
CA ASN A 224 0.97 -16.96 9.99
C ASN A 224 1.17 -18.25 9.18
N ASN A 225 1.93 -18.20 8.08
CA ASN A 225 2.28 -19.40 7.34
C ASN A 225 3.12 -20.39 8.16
N LYS A 226 3.92 -19.89 9.11
CA LYS A 226 4.80 -20.70 9.95
C LYS A 226 4.11 -21.24 11.21
N TYR A 227 3.29 -20.42 11.86
CA TYR A 227 2.69 -20.72 13.18
C TYR A 227 1.18 -20.99 13.12
N GLU A 228 0.54 -20.73 11.99
CA GLU A 228 -0.90 -20.91 11.75
C GLU A 228 -1.81 -20.33 12.84
N PHE A 229 -1.61 -19.07 13.20
CA PHE A 229 -2.38 -18.38 14.23
C PHE A 229 -3.89 -18.51 13.98
N LYS A 230 -4.61 -18.98 15.00
CA LYS A 230 -6.06 -19.16 14.94
C LYS A 230 -6.77 -17.89 15.40
N ASN A 231 -6.22 -17.20 16.38
CA ASN A 231 -6.82 -16.03 17.01
C ASN A 231 -5.74 -14.98 17.41
N MET A 232 -6.20 -13.86 17.96
CA MET A 232 -5.32 -12.76 18.37
C MET A 232 -4.53 -13.06 19.65
N ILE A 233 -4.98 -14.01 20.47
CA ILE A 233 -4.28 -14.46 21.67
C ILE A 233 -3.00 -15.19 21.27
N ASP A 234 -3.03 -16.03 20.23
CA ASP A 234 -1.84 -16.72 19.72
C ASP A 234 -0.75 -15.71 19.30
N LEU A 235 -1.15 -14.60 18.67
CA LEU A 235 -0.26 -13.50 18.28
C LEU A 235 0.32 -12.78 19.50
N GLU A 236 -0.50 -12.51 20.52
CA GLU A 236 -0.04 -11.92 21.78
C GLU A 236 0.97 -12.83 22.50
N THR A 237 0.68 -14.13 22.57
CA THR A 237 1.60 -15.13 23.13
C THR A 237 2.94 -15.13 22.38
N TYR A 238 2.90 -15.03 21.04
CA TYR A 238 4.10 -14.89 20.22
C TYR A 238 4.92 -13.64 20.60
N PHE A 239 4.28 -12.49 20.76
CA PHE A 239 4.98 -11.26 21.18
C PHE A 239 5.59 -11.37 22.56
N ASN A 240 4.85 -11.91 23.53
CA ASN A 240 5.34 -12.09 24.88
C ASN A 240 6.56 -13.02 24.90
N LYS A 241 6.51 -14.12 24.15
CA LYS A 241 7.63 -15.04 24.03
C LYS A 241 8.90 -14.32 23.56
N ILE A 242 8.84 -13.57 22.46
CA ILE A 242 10.03 -12.86 21.94
C ILE A 242 10.50 -11.74 22.87
N LYS A 243 9.57 -11.12 23.60
CA LYS A 243 9.89 -10.06 24.56
C LYS A 243 10.71 -10.56 25.75
N TYR A 244 10.49 -11.79 26.19
CA TYR A 244 11.16 -12.36 27.37
C TYR A 244 12.31 -13.33 27.03
N ASP A 245 12.36 -13.86 25.79
CA ASP A 245 13.41 -14.78 25.34
C ASP A 245 14.70 -14.06 24.85
N ASN A 246 14.66 -12.73 24.67
CA ASN A 246 15.80 -11.88 24.24
C ASN A 246 16.20 -10.89 25.34
#